data_AF-A0A2T6KFI6-F1
#
_entry.id   AF-A0A2T6KFI6-F1
#
_cell.length_a   1.000
_cell.length_b   1.000
_cell.length_c   1.000
_cell.angle_alpha   90.00
_cell.angle_beta   90.00
_cell.angle_gamma   90.00
#
_symmetry.space_group_name_H-M   'P 1'
#
loop_
_entity.id
_entity.type
_entity.pdbx_description
1 polymer ?
#
loop_
_entity_poly.entity_id
_entity_poly.type
_entity_poly.pdbx_seq_one_letter_code
_entity_poly.pdbx_strand_id
1 'polypeptide(L)'
;MSEYWDTYFGFIDEKHAAIVLDMEVSQEIDTELYKHAFAFRFALKAPNEDGFHVGSEAEELNEIEHDFKESAELKKYINVGRITTAGIRDIIFYSTLGEDEVLVLEANGYYQS
;
A
#
# COMPACT_ATOMS: atom_id res chain seq x y z
N MET A 1 -7.81 12.42 3.60
CA MET A 1 -7.28 11.16 4.14
C MET A 1 -7.92 10.93 5.50
N SER A 2 -8.30 9.69 5.78
CA SER A 2 -8.86 9.28 7.07
C SER A 2 -7.86 9.51 8.21
N GLU A 3 -8.38 9.88 9.38
CA GLU A 3 -7.62 10.02 10.62
C GLU A 3 -7.53 8.70 11.41
N TYR A 4 -8.19 7.63 10.95
CA TYR A 4 -8.34 6.39 11.70
C TYR A 4 -7.71 5.19 11.02
N TRP A 5 -6.40 5.09 11.22
CA TRP A 5 -5.56 3.97 10.80
C TRP A 5 -5.28 3.04 11.97
N ASP A 6 -5.39 1.73 11.75
CA ASP A 6 -5.06 0.73 12.76
C ASP A 6 -4.02 -0.27 12.22
N THR A 7 -3.24 -0.85 13.13
CA THR A 7 -2.16 -1.79 12.80
C THR A 7 -2.37 -3.12 13.51
N TYR A 8 -2.43 -4.18 12.72
CA TYR A 8 -2.58 -5.55 13.16
C TYR A 8 -1.32 -6.35 12.85
N PHE A 9 -0.90 -7.16 13.80
CA PHE A 9 0.24 -8.07 13.63
C PHE A 9 -0.26 -9.52 13.63
N GLY A 10 0.36 -10.34 12.78
CA GLY A 10 0.01 -11.74 12.68
C GLY A 10 0.97 -12.50 11.79
N PHE A 11 0.45 -13.56 11.18
CA PHE A 11 1.21 -14.42 10.28
C PHE A 11 0.47 -14.58 8.95
N ILE A 12 1.21 -14.45 7.84
CA ILE A 12 0.77 -14.84 6.49
C ILE A 12 1.75 -15.89 6.01
N ASP A 13 1.26 -17.07 5.62
CA ASP A 13 2.10 -18.21 5.21
C ASP A 13 3.25 -18.52 6.20
N GLU A 14 2.92 -18.57 7.50
CA GLU A 14 3.84 -18.81 8.62
C GLU A 14 4.93 -17.73 8.82
N LYS A 15 4.88 -16.62 8.08
CA LYS A 15 5.82 -15.49 8.21
C LYS A 15 5.17 -14.32 8.92
N HIS A 16 5.94 -13.58 9.72
CA HIS A 16 5.46 -12.37 10.38
C HIS A 16 4.88 -11.39 9.34
N ALA A 17 3.75 -10.79 9.72
CA ALA A 17 3.02 -9.84 8.89
C ALA A 17 2.56 -8.65 9.73
N ALA A 18 2.70 -7.46 9.16
CA ALA A 18 2.14 -6.23 9.66
C ALA A 18 1.11 -5.72 8.64
N ILE A 19 -0.12 -5.56 9.09
CA ILE A 19 -1.26 -5.14 8.27
C ILE A 19 -1.70 -3.79 8.81
N VAL A 20 -1.66 -2.76 7.97
CA VAL A 20 -2.12 -1.42 8.31
C VAL A 20 -3.35 -1.14 7.46
N LEU A 21 -4.46 -0.76 8.10
CA LEU A 21 -5.75 -0.56 7.44
C LEU A 21 -6.31 0.81 7.76
N ASP A 22 -6.94 1.42 6.75
CA ASP A 22 -7.85 2.54 6.94
C ASP A 22 -9.21 1.97 7.38
N MET A 23 -9.60 2.28 8.60
CA MET A 23 -10.81 1.72 9.24
C MET A 23 -12.06 2.56 8.95
N GLU A 24 -11.92 3.75 8.37
CA GLU A 24 -13.04 4.65 8.06
C GLU A 24 -13.30 4.80 6.56
N VAL A 25 -12.45 4.25 5.70
CA VAL A 25 -12.61 4.40 4.24
C VAL A 25 -14.01 4.07 3.72
N SER A 26 -14.68 3.07 4.31
CA SER A 26 -16.06 2.69 3.95
C SER A 26 -17.12 3.76 4.26
N GLN A 27 -16.82 4.72 5.14
CA GLN A 27 -17.66 5.86 5.46
C GLN A 27 -17.40 7.06 4.53
N GLU A 28 -16.22 7.10 3.90
CA GLU A 28 -15.79 8.19 3.01
C GLU A 28 -16.17 7.94 1.55
N ILE A 29 -16.44 6.68 1.18
CA ILE A 29 -16.60 6.26 -0.21
C ILE A 29 -17.88 5.44 -0.41
N ASP A 30 -18.45 5.52 -1.60
CA ASP A 30 -19.49 4.57 -2.01
C ASP A 30 -18.83 3.24 -2.43
N THR A 31 -18.79 2.30 -1.50
CA THR A 31 -18.19 0.97 -1.72
C THR A 31 -18.82 0.21 -2.90
N GLU A 32 -20.04 0.53 -3.32
CA GLU A 32 -20.66 -0.10 -4.49
C GLU A 32 -20.01 0.36 -5.81
N LEU A 33 -19.35 1.52 -5.84
CA LEU A 33 -18.68 2.04 -7.04
C LEU A 33 -17.24 1.55 -7.16
N TYR A 34 -16.57 1.29 -6.04
CA TYR A 34 -15.15 0.93 -5.97
C TYR A 34 -14.93 -0.58 -6.06
N LYS A 35 -15.22 -1.17 -7.23
CA LYS A 35 -15.24 -2.64 -7.42
C LYS A 35 -13.90 -3.27 -7.80
N HIS A 36 -12.91 -2.46 -8.16
CA HIS A 36 -11.64 -2.95 -8.68
C HIS A 36 -10.56 -2.82 -7.62
N ALA A 37 -9.94 -3.94 -7.24
CA ALA A 37 -8.84 -3.99 -6.28
C ALA A 37 -7.49 -4.06 -7.00
N PHE A 38 -6.54 -3.25 -6.55
CA PHE A 38 -5.17 -3.21 -7.08
C PHE A 38 -4.17 -3.29 -5.93
N ALA A 39 -3.01 -3.86 -6.20
CA ALA A 39 -1.89 -3.91 -5.27
C ALA A 39 -0.63 -3.43 -5.97
N PHE A 40 0.03 -2.41 -5.41
CA PHE A 40 1.40 -2.07 -5.77
C PHE A 40 2.35 -2.84 -4.86
N ARG A 41 3.12 -3.74 -5.45
CA ARG A 41 4.03 -4.66 -4.74
C ARG A 41 5.48 -4.30 -5.03
N PHE A 42 6.27 -4.18 -3.97
CA PHE A 42 7.71 -4.04 -4.08
C PHE A 42 8.44 -4.81 -2.97
N ALA A 43 9.69 -5.18 -3.27
CA ALA A 43 10.57 -5.83 -2.31
C ALA A 43 11.32 -4.79 -1.49
N LEU A 44 11.48 -5.07 -0.20
CA LEU A 44 12.38 -4.33 0.66
C LEU A 44 13.83 -4.65 0.26
N LYS A 45 14.71 -3.63 0.27
CA LYS A 45 16.13 -3.76 -0.05
C LYS A 45 16.89 -4.48 1.07
N ALA A 46 16.54 -4.22 2.33
CA ALA A 46 17.23 -4.80 3.49
C ALA A 46 16.27 -5.21 4.64
N PRO A 47 15.36 -6.19 4.40
CA PRO A 47 14.46 -6.66 5.43
C PRO A 47 15.21 -7.32 6.60
N ASN A 48 14.71 -7.14 7.81
CA ASN A 48 15.21 -7.85 8.99
C ASN A 48 14.77 -9.33 9.01
N GLU A 49 15.13 -10.07 10.06
CA GLU A 49 14.81 -11.50 10.22
C GLU A 49 13.29 -11.78 10.18
N ASP A 50 12.47 -10.81 10.59
CA ASP A 50 11.01 -10.89 10.56
C ASP A 50 10.39 -10.43 9.24
N GLY A 51 11.21 -9.99 8.28
CA GLY A 51 10.75 -9.53 6.97
C GLY A 51 10.23 -8.09 6.95
N PHE A 52 10.55 -7.29 7.96
CA PHE A 52 10.20 -5.87 8.06
C PHE A 52 11.38 -4.95 7.73
N HIS A 53 11.06 -3.76 7.25
CA HIS A 53 12.02 -2.67 7.02
C HIS A 53 12.64 -2.19 8.34
N VAL A 54 13.87 -1.71 8.29
CA VAL A 54 14.59 -1.19 9.47
C VAL A 54 15.45 0.03 9.10
N GLY A 55 15.70 0.91 10.07
CA GLY A 55 16.61 2.04 9.89
C GLY A 55 16.13 3.04 8.83
N SER A 56 17.07 3.57 8.03
CA SER A 56 16.82 4.63 7.05
C SER A 56 15.88 4.24 5.91
N GLU A 57 15.79 2.94 5.60
CA GLU A 57 14.84 2.43 4.60
C GLU A 57 13.38 2.75 5.00
N ALA A 58 13.09 2.87 6.31
CA ALA A 58 11.76 3.26 6.77
C ALA A 58 11.32 4.64 6.27
N GLU A 59 12.25 5.60 6.28
CA GLU A 59 11.98 6.99 5.88
C GLU A 59 11.76 7.07 4.38
N GLU A 60 12.67 6.48 3.59
CA GLU A 60 12.56 6.42 2.12
C GLU A 60 11.27 5.74 1.67
N LEU A 61 10.89 4.64 2.32
CA LEU A 61 9.63 3.95 2.00
C LEU A 61 8.40 4.79 2.31
N ASN A 62 8.42 5.56 3.41
CA ASN A 62 7.30 6.43 3.75
C ASN A 62 7.16 7.58 2.74
N GLU A 63 8.27 8.13 2.24
CA GLU A 63 8.24 9.16 1.19
C GLU A 63 7.68 8.59 -0.13
N ILE A 64 8.20 7.45 -0.58
CA ILE A 64 7.70 6.76 -1.79
C ILE A 64 6.21 6.44 -1.65
N GLU A 65 5.79 5.93 -0.50
CA GLU A 65 4.38 5.62 -0.24
C GLU A 65 3.50 6.87 -0.25
N HIS A 66 3.97 7.98 0.33
CA HIS A 66 3.23 9.23 0.37
C HIS A 66 3.01 9.77 -1.05
N ASP A 67 4.09 9.91 -1.82
CA ASP A 67 4.04 10.45 -3.19
C ASP A 67 3.19 9.56 -4.11
N PHE A 68 3.32 8.24 -3.97
CA PHE A 68 2.53 7.29 -4.75
C PHE A 68 1.04 7.35 -4.41
N LYS A 69 0.69 7.44 -3.12
CA LYS A 69 -0.71 7.55 -2.68
C LYS A 69 -1.35 8.86 -3.17
N GLU A 70 -0.68 9.99 -2.99
CA GLU A 70 -1.20 11.28 -3.46
C GLU A 70 -1.45 11.27 -4.97
N SER A 71 -0.50 10.74 -5.75
CA SER A 71 -0.66 10.61 -7.19
C SER A 71 -1.83 9.67 -7.54
N ALA A 72 -1.96 8.52 -6.88
CA ALA A 72 -3.03 7.56 -7.13
C ALA A 72 -4.43 8.13 -6.81
N GLU A 73 -4.56 8.90 -5.73
CA GLU A 73 -5.82 9.55 -5.32
C GLU A 73 -6.35 10.52 -6.38
N LEU A 74 -5.47 11.31 -7.00
CA LEU A 74 -5.83 12.22 -8.10
C LEU A 74 -6.45 11.48 -9.29
N LYS A 75 -6.18 10.18 -9.44
CA LYS A 75 -6.68 9.31 -10.53
C LYS A 75 -7.78 8.33 -10.08
N LYS A 76 -8.48 8.60 -8.97
CA LYS A 76 -9.60 7.77 -8.48
C LYS A 76 -9.18 6.40 -7.94
N TYR A 77 -7.96 6.28 -7.42
CA TYR A 77 -7.55 5.14 -6.62
C TYR A 77 -7.52 5.55 -5.17
N ILE A 78 -8.14 4.75 -4.31
CA ILE A 78 -8.20 5.03 -2.87
C ILE A 78 -7.33 4.02 -2.16
N ASN A 79 -6.34 4.50 -1.42
CA ASN A 79 -5.54 3.64 -0.57
C ASN A 79 -6.39 3.18 0.63
N VAL A 80 -6.44 1.88 0.86
CA VAL A 80 -7.19 1.29 1.99
C VAL A 80 -6.29 0.61 3.01
N GLY A 81 -5.00 0.53 2.72
CA GLY A 81 -4.08 -0.21 3.57
C GLY A 81 -2.76 -0.54 2.93
N ARG A 82 -1.92 -1.20 3.74
CA ARG A 82 -0.69 -1.85 3.31
C ARG A 82 -0.45 -3.12 4.10
N ILE A 83 0.25 -4.06 3.48
CA ILE A 83 0.71 -5.30 4.10
C ILE A 83 2.22 -5.34 3.95
N THR A 84 2.94 -5.59 5.04
CA THR A 84 4.37 -5.92 4.98
C THR A 84 4.55 -7.33 5.52
N THR A 85 5.10 -8.22 4.71
CA THR A 85 5.41 -9.59 5.13
C THR A 85 6.53 -10.15 4.26
N ALA A 86 7.41 -10.97 4.85
CA ALA A 86 8.43 -11.71 4.10
C ALA A 86 9.37 -10.85 3.23
N GLY A 87 9.66 -9.61 3.65
CA GLY A 87 10.47 -8.68 2.86
C GLY A 87 9.74 -8.08 1.66
N ILE A 88 8.43 -8.24 1.58
CA ILE A 88 7.56 -7.65 0.56
C ILE A 88 6.63 -6.64 1.22
N ARG A 89 6.42 -5.51 0.54
CA ARG A 89 5.38 -4.55 0.89
C ARG A 89 4.39 -4.42 -0.26
N ASP A 90 3.12 -4.55 0.11
CA ASP A 90 1.97 -4.31 -0.75
C ASP A 90 1.24 -3.06 -0.27
N ILE A 91 0.99 -2.12 -1.16
CA ILE A 91 0.05 -1.01 -0.94
C ILE A 91 -1.24 -1.35 -1.67
N ILE A 92 -2.36 -1.33 -0.96
CA ILE A 92 -3.66 -1.80 -1.47
C ILE A 92 -4.53 -0.61 -1.85
N PHE A 93 -5.14 -0.69 -3.04
CA PHE A 93 -6.03 0.33 -3.56
C PHE A 93 -7.35 -0.28 -4.04
N TYR A 94 -8.40 0.52 -3.96
CA TYR A 94 -9.61 0.30 -4.72
C TYR A 94 -9.85 1.42 -5.73
N SER A 95 -10.46 1.11 -6.87
CA SER A 95 -10.87 2.09 -7.87
C SER A 95 -12.25 1.81 -8.45
N THR A 96 -12.86 2.87 -8.96
CA THR A 96 -14.03 2.79 -9.85
C THR A 96 -13.65 2.46 -11.29
N LEU A 97 -12.36 2.58 -11.64
CA LEU A 97 -11.79 2.25 -12.94
C LEU A 97 -11.21 0.83 -12.89
N GLY A 98 -11.48 0.05 -13.94
CA GLY A 98 -10.97 -1.32 -14.08
C GLY A 98 -9.64 -1.42 -14.82
N GLU A 99 -9.02 -0.29 -15.13
CA GLU A 99 -7.75 -0.19 -15.87
C GLU A 99 -6.61 -0.02 -14.87
N ASP A 100 -5.44 -0.62 -15.11
CA ASP A 100 -4.26 -0.53 -14.25
C ASP A 100 -3.15 0.36 -14.84
N GLU A 101 -3.26 0.75 -16.12
CA GLU A 101 -2.21 1.48 -16.86
C GLU A 101 -1.69 2.71 -16.10
N VAL A 102 -2.59 3.44 -15.44
CA VAL A 102 -2.24 4.62 -14.65
C VAL A 102 -1.41 4.25 -13.42
N LEU A 103 -1.81 3.23 -12.66
CA LEU A 103 -1.03 2.74 -11.52
C LEU A 103 0.33 2.19 -11.95
N VAL A 104 0.37 1.49 -13.09
CA VAL A 104 1.60 0.92 -13.65
C VAL A 104 2.59 2.03 -14.06
N LEU A 105 2.10 3.09 -14.71
CA LEU A 105 2.95 4.23 -15.08
C LEU A 105 3.56 4.91 -13.86
N GLU A 106 2.76 5.13 -12.81
CA GLU A 106 3.25 5.69 -11.55
C GLU A 106 4.27 4.77 -10.87
N ALA A 107 3.97 3.48 -10.79
CA ALA A 107 4.83 2.46 -10.19
C ALA A 107 6.21 2.38 -10.88
N ASN A 108 6.24 2.49 -12.20
CA ASN A 108 7.49 2.46 -12.97
C ASN A 108 8.44 3.62 -12.64
N GLY A 109 7.93 4.75 -12.14
CA GLY A 109 8.75 5.87 -11.67
C GLY A 109 9.61 5.50 -10.45
N TYR A 110 9.16 4.55 -9.63
CA TYR A 110 9.81 4.14 -8.39
C TYR A 110 10.64 2.84 -8.53
N TYR A 111 10.46 2.09 -9.62
CA TYR A 111 11.16 0.82 -9.84
C TYR A 111 12.59 0.97 -10.41
N GLN A 112 13.03 2.19 -10.73
CA GLN A 112 14.36 2.48 -11.31
C GLN A 112 15.34 3.16 -10.34
N SER A 113 15.07 3.23 -9.04
CA SER A 113 15.92 3.90 -8.03
C SER A 113 16.67 2.99 -7.05
#